data_AF-A0A2H0IXM1-F1
#
_entry.id   AF-A0A2H0IXM1-F1
#
_cell.length_a   1.000
_cell.length_b   1.000
_cell.length_c   1.000
_cell.angle_alpha   90.00
_cell.angle_beta   90.00
_cell.angle_gamma   90.00
#
_symmetry.space_group_name_H-M   'P 1'
#
loop_
_entity.id
_entity.type
_entity.pdbx_description
1 polymer ?
#
loop_
_entity_poly.entity_id
_entity_poly.type
_entity_poly.pdbx_seq_one_letter_code
_entity_poly.pdbx_strand_id
1 'polypeptide(L)'
;MTLARLLLGAGIVSHLALLFQVFHPKWLTVMAWVLPAVVVLPWVFLGLCSRLARGRRTASRVVLGVSALYLVLGVWAYWDTIYIHPDPQGGLVFFVMPVLGGLAAALLMVGLLLSRPQPTSPR
;
A
#
# COMPACT_ATOMS: atom_id res chain seq x y z
N MET A 1 -9.21 -2.51 -15.68
CA MET A 1 -9.43 -2.30 -14.23
C MET A 1 -9.10 -3.53 -13.38
N THR A 2 -9.07 -4.74 -13.95
CA THR A 2 -8.83 -6.00 -13.25
C THR A 2 -7.46 -6.07 -12.55
N LEU A 3 -6.39 -5.65 -13.23
CA LEU A 3 -5.02 -5.73 -12.70
C LEU A 3 -4.79 -4.88 -11.43
N ALA A 4 -5.30 -3.64 -11.40
CA ALA A 4 -5.18 -2.79 -10.22
C ALA A 4 -5.83 -3.43 -8.99
N ARG A 5 -7.03 -4.02 -9.14
CA ARG A 5 -7.73 -4.70 -8.05
C ARG A 5 -6.96 -5.92 -7.55
N LEU A 6 -6.36 -6.68 -8.46
CA LEU A 6 -5.52 -7.83 -8.11
C LEU A 6 -4.29 -7.39 -7.32
N LEU A 7 -3.58 -6.35 -7.75
CA LEU A 7 -2.42 -5.82 -7.03
C LEU A 7 -2.79 -5.33 -5.63
N LEU A 8 -3.88 -4.56 -5.50
CA LEU A 8 -4.35 -4.08 -4.20
C LEU A 8 -4.76 -5.23 -3.29
N GLY A 9 -5.50 -6.21 -3.81
CA GLY A 9 -5.90 -7.39 -3.05
C GLY A 9 -4.71 -8.22 -2.60
N ALA A 10 -3.77 -8.51 -3.50
CA ALA A 10 -2.54 -9.22 -3.18
C ALA A 10 -1.70 -8.47 -2.13
N GLY A 11 -1.62 -7.14 -2.22
CA GLY A 11 -0.92 -6.31 -1.25
C GLY A 11 -1.54 -6.33 0.13
N ILE A 12 -2.86 -6.14 0.23
CA ILE A 12 -3.58 -6.22 1.51
C ILE A 12 -3.37 -7.61 2.14
N VAL A 13 -3.61 -8.68 1.37
CA VAL A 13 -3.53 -10.05 1.89
C VAL A 13 -2.10 -10.39 2.34
N SER A 14 -1.10 -10.12 1.52
CA SER A 14 0.30 -10.42 1.86
C SER A 14 0.80 -9.66 3.09
N HIS A 15 0.52 -8.36 3.17
CA HIS A 15 0.99 -7.54 4.29
C HIS A 15 0.27 -7.87 5.59
N LEU A 16 -1.04 -8.15 5.54
CA LEU A 16 -1.78 -8.59 6.72
C LEU A 16 -1.37 -9.99 7.17
N ALA A 17 -1.13 -10.92 6.24
CA ALA A 17 -0.65 -12.26 6.57
C ALA A 17 0.68 -12.20 7.33
N LEU A 18 1.62 -11.39 6.85
CA LEU A 18 2.93 -11.19 7.52
C LEU A 18 2.78 -10.45 8.86
N LEU A 19 1.88 -9.46 8.96
CA LEU A 19 1.59 -8.79 10.24
C LEU A 19 1.09 -9.80 11.29
N PHE A 20 0.09 -10.61 10.94
CA PHE A 20 -0.52 -11.57 11.88
C PHE A 20 0.36 -12.78 12.18
N GLN A 21 1.39 -13.03 11.37
CA GLN A 21 2.41 -14.02 11.69
C GLN A 21 3.27 -13.60 12.90
N VAL A 22 3.52 -12.29 13.05
CA VAL A 22 4.32 -11.74 14.16
C VAL A 22 3.42 -11.32 15.33
N PHE A 23 2.30 -10.68 15.02
CA PHE A 23 1.37 -10.15 16.01
C PHE A 23 0.15 -11.06 16.15
N HIS A 24 0.16 -11.91 17.17
CA HIS A 24 -1.04 -12.62 17.60
C HIS A 24 -1.87 -11.72 18.52
N PRO A 25 -3.08 -11.30 18.10
CA PRO A 25 -3.93 -10.47 18.94
C PRO A 25 -4.43 -11.29 20.13
N LYS A 26 -3.76 -11.17 21.27
CA LYS A 26 -4.38 -11.54 22.55
C LYS A 26 -5.47 -10.52 22.83
N TRP A 27 -6.67 -11.04 23.08
CA TRP A 27 -7.94 -10.33 23.16
C TRP A 27 -7.83 -8.99 23.91
N LEU A 28 -8.21 -7.89 23.25
CA LEU A 28 -8.41 -6.52 23.79
C LEU A 28 -7.21 -5.57 23.92
N THR A 29 -6.23 -5.62 23.02
CA THR A 29 -5.33 -4.45 22.84
C THR A 29 -5.78 -3.62 21.64
N VAL A 30 -5.87 -2.29 21.81
CA VAL A 30 -6.14 -1.30 20.74
C VAL A 30 -5.28 -1.54 19.50
N MET A 31 -4.07 -2.08 19.70
CA MET A 31 -3.12 -2.47 18.65
C MET A 31 -3.67 -3.54 17.68
N ALA A 32 -4.59 -4.40 18.11
CA ALA A 32 -5.21 -5.42 17.26
C ALA A 32 -6.07 -4.84 16.13
N TRP A 33 -6.54 -3.61 16.29
CA TRP A 33 -7.30 -2.89 15.25
C TRP A 33 -6.45 -1.82 14.55
N VAL A 34 -5.62 -1.11 15.31
CA VAL A 34 -4.79 -0.03 14.78
C VAL A 34 -3.75 -0.54 13.79
N LEU A 35 -3.01 -1.61 14.11
CA LEU A 35 -1.95 -2.09 13.23
C LEU A 35 -2.49 -2.62 11.88
N PRO A 36 -3.53 -3.47 11.84
CA PRO A 36 -4.13 -3.85 10.56
C PRO A 36 -4.66 -2.67 9.77
N ALA A 37 -5.32 -1.70 10.42
CA ALA A 37 -5.82 -0.51 9.75
C ALA A 37 -4.69 0.32 9.13
N VAL A 38 -3.59 0.51 9.87
CA VAL A 38 -2.38 1.21 9.41
C VAL A 38 -1.76 0.48 8.22
N VAL A 39 -1.63 -0.86 8.28
CA VAL A 39 -1.10 -1.69 7.18
C VAL A 39 -1.96 -1.63 5.91
N VAL A 40 -3.28 -1.52 6.06
CA VAL A 40 -4.23 -1.46 4.93
C VAL A 40 -4.31 -0.06 4.32
N LEU A 41 -4.06 0.99 5.10
CA LEU A 41 -4.26 2.39 4.68
C LEU A 41 -3.55 2.77 3.35
N PRO A 42 -2.28 2.39 3.09
CA PRO A 42 -1.61 2.70 1.82
C PRO A 42 -2.36 2.11 0.61
N TRP A 43 -2.87 0.89 0.76
CA TRP A 43 -3.64 0.20 -0.28
C TRP A 43 -4.97 0.89 -0.55
N VAL A 44 -5.62 1.43 0.48
CA VAL A 44 -6.83 2.25 0.33
C VAL A 44 -6.51 3.48 -0.51
N PHE A 45 -5.44 4.23 -0.18
CA PHE A 45 -5.04 5.40 -0.96
C PHE A 45 -4.65 5.06 -2.40
N LEU A 46 -3.88 3.99 -2.63
CA LEU A 46 -3.55 3.52 -3.98
C LEU A 46 -4.79 3.09 -4.77
N GLY A 47 -5.80 2.53 -4.09
CA GLY A 47 -7.11 2.23 -4.66
C GLY A 47 -7.87 3.48 -5.09
N LEU A 48 -7.83 4.55 -4.29
CA LEU A 48 -8.40 5.86 -4.65
C LEU A 48 -7.63 6.50 -5.81
N CYS A 49 -6.30 6.51 -5.78
CA CYS A 49 -5.44 6.95 -6.88
C CYS A 49 -5.77 6.21 -8.18
N SER A 50 -6.01 4.90 -8.11
CA SER A 50 -6.39 4.09 -9.27
C SER A 50 -7.75 4.49 -9.86
N ARG A 51 -8.68 4.97 -9.02
CA ARG A 51 -9.97 5.52 -9.48
C ARG A 51 -9.78 6.89 -10.13
N LEU A 52 -8.98 7.77 -9.53
CA LEU A 52 -8.69 9.11 -10.05
C LEU A 52 -7.90 9.10 -11.36
N ALA A 53 -7.00 8.13 -11.52
CA ALA A 53 -6.18 7.97 -12.72
C ALA A 53 -6.94 7.33 -13.90
N ARG A 54 -8.21 6.93 -13.73
CA ARG A 54 -9.00 6.24 -14.76
C ARG A 54 -9.17 7.15 -15.99
N GLY A 55 -8.96 6.58 -17.17
CA GLY A 55 -8.99 7.32 -18.45
C GLY A 55 -7.70 8.09 -18.76
N ARG A 56 -6.78 8.25 -17.81
CA ARG A 56 -5.49 8.92 -18.00
C ARG A 56 -4.38 7.87 -18.13
N ARG A 57 -3.97 7.53 -19.36
CA ARG A 57 -3.07 6.40 -19.64
C ARG A 57 -1.75 6.47 -18.85
N THR A 58 -1.10 7.63 -18.83
CA THR A 58 0.17 7.83 -18.11
C THR A 58 -0.03 7.71 -16.60
N ALA A 59 -1.02 8.41 -16.04
CA ALA A 59 -1.31 8.35 -14.61
C ALA A 59 -1.68 6.93 -14.15
N SER A 60 -2.46 6.19 -14.95
CA SER A 60 -2.82 4.80 -14.66
C SER A 60 -1.58 3.90 -14.59
N ARG A 61 -0.60 4.09 -15.49
CA ARG A 61 0.67 3.34 -15.47
C ARG A 61 1.49 3.68 -14.24
N VAL A 62 1.59 4.96 -13.89
CA VAL A 62 2.32 5.41 -12.69
C VAL A 62 1.72 4.79 -11.43
N VAL A 63 0.39 4.89 -11.25
CA VAL A 63 -0.27 4.33 -10.06
C VAL A 63 -0.08 2.81 -9.98
N LEU A 64 -0.23 2.10 -11.11
CA LEU A 64 0.03 0.65 -11.16
C LEU A 64 1.48 0.30 -10.82
N GLY A 65 2.44 1.04 -11.37
CA GLY A 65 3.86 0.84 -11.11
C GLY A 65 4.23 1.08 -9.66
N VAL A 66 3.75 2.19 -9.07
CA VAL A 66 3.95 2.49 -7.64
C VAL A 66 3.29 1.43 -6.75
N SER A 67 2.10 0.96 -7.10
CA SER A 67 1.41 -0.10 -6.34
C SER A 67 2.18 -1.42 -6.38
N ALA A 68 2.69 -1.81 -7.55
CA ALA A 68 3.50 -3.02 -7.69
C ALA A 68 4.85 -2.90 -6.97
N LEU A 69 5.49 -1.74 -7.05
CA LEU A 69 6.74 -1.48 -6.34
C LEU A 69 6.55 -1.54 -4.83
N TYR A 70 5.50 -0.91 -4.31
CA TYR A 70 5.17 -0.95 -2.90
C TYR A 70 4.85 -2.38 -2.43
N LEU A 71 4.15 -3.17 -3.25
CA LEU A 71 3.90 -4.59 -2.96
C LEU A 71 5.21 -5.35 -2.75
N VAL A 72 6.11 -5.28 -3.74
CA VAL A 72 7.36 -6.05 -3.74
C VAL A 72 8.28 -5.61 -2.60
N LEU A 73 8.52 -4.30 -2.49
CA LEU A 73 9.44 -3.76 -1.48
C LEU A 73 8.88 -3.88 -0.06
N GLY A 74 7.57 -3.70 0.12
CA GLY A 74 6.92 -3.85 1.42
C GLY A 74 6.94 -5.29 1.91
N VAL A 75 6.59 -6.25 1.05
CA VAL A 75 6.70 -7.69 1.37
C VAL A 75 8.15 -8.06 1.66
N TRP A 76 9.10 -7.59 0.85
CA TRP A 76 10.52 -7.87 1.07
C TRP A 76 11.02 -7.33 2.41
N ALA A 77 10.65 -6.09 2.78
CA ALA A 77 11.04 -5.52 4.07
C ALA A 77 10.45 -6.30 5.26
N TYR A 78 9.20 -6.74 5.15
CA TYR A 78 8.58 -7.58 6.18
C TYR A 78 9.23 -8.95 6.26
N TRP A 79 9.50 -9.58 5.11
CA TRP A 79 10.18 -10.86 5.05
C TRP A 79 11.57 -10.79 5.66
N ASP A 80 12.37 -9.78 5.30
CA ASP A 80 13.71 -9.57 5.86
C ASP A 80 13.66 -9.43 7.38
N THR A 81 12.74 -8.61 7.89
CA THR A 81 12.56 -8.37 9.33
C THR A 81 12.09 -9.61 10.09
N ILE A 82 11.27 -10.47 9.47
CA ILE A 82 10.78 -11.70 10.13
C ILE A 82 11.83 -12.82 10.09
N TYR A 83 12.52 -13.01 8.96
CA TYR A 83 13.24 -14.25 8.70
C TYR A 83 14.75 -14.09 8.53
N ILE A 84 15.23 -12.94 8.06
CA ILE A 84 16.66 -12.75 7.73
C ILE A 84 17.35 -12.01 8.87
N HIS A 85 16.79 -10.88 9.30
CA HIS A 85 17.31 -10.03 10.36
C HIS A 85 16.26 -9.82 11.46
N PRO A 86 15.93 -10.88 12.24
CA PRO A 86 14.96 -10.76 13.32
C PRO A 86 15.52 -9.86 14.44
N ASP A 87 14.90 -8.70 14.61
CA ASP A 87 15.19 -7.74 15.68
C ASP A 87 13.97 -7.66 16.62
N PRO A 88 14.13 -7.64 17.96
CA PRO A 88 13.05 -7.28 18.88
C PRO A 88 12.33 -5.96 18.54
N GLN A 89 12.99 -5.01 17.87
CA GLN A 89 12.36 -3.79 17.35
C GLN A 89 11.72 -3.96 15.97
N GLY A 90 11.88 -5.11 15.32
CA GLY A 90 11.36 -5.42 13.98
C GLY A 90 9.84 -5.26 13.85
N GLY A 91 9.11 -5.33 14.96
CA GLY A 91 7.68 -4.98 15.00
C GLY A 91 7.38 -3.55 14.52
N LEU A 92 8.31 -2.60 14.70
CA LEU A 92 8.13 -1.21 14.25
C LEU A 92 8.07 -1.07 12.74
N VAL A 93 8.68 -1.98 11.98
CA VAL A 93 8.63 -1.97 10.50
C VAL A 93 7.19 -2.10 10.01
N PHE A 94 6.35 -2.87 10.73
CA PHE A 94 4.91 -3.02 10.45
C PHE A 94 4.08 -1.77 10.73
N PHE A 95 4.65 -0.77 11.40
CA PHE A 95 4.03 0.54 11.61
C PHE A 95 4.64 1.61 10.69
N VAL A 96 5.97 1.72 10.68
CA VAL A 96 6.71 2.75 9.94
C VAL A 96 6.54 2.60 8.43
N MET A 97 6.69 1.39 7.88
CA MET A 97 6.59 1.17 6.43
C MET A 97 5.19 1.48 5.87
N PRO A 98 4.09 1.10 6.54
CA PRO A 98 2.77 1.55 6.11
C PRO A 98 2.54 3.04 6.28
N VAL A 99 3.01 3.67 7.34
CA VAL A 99 2.85 5.13 7.48
C VAL A 99 3.55 5.87 6.34
N LEU A 100 4.80 5.50 6.03
CA LEU A 100 5.53 6.08 4.89
C LEU A 100 4.87 5.77 3.55
N GLY A 101 4.41 4.53 3.34
CA GLY A 101 3.66 4.15 2.14
C GLY A 101 2.35 4.93 2.00
N GLY A 102 1.65 5.17 3.10
CA GLY A 102 0.41 5.94 3.16
C GLY A 102 0.64 7.40 2.83
N LEU A 103 1.70 8.02 3.38
CA LEU A 103 2.11 9.38 3.06
C LEU A 103 2.48 9.52 1.57
N ALA A 104 3.28 8.60 1.03
CA ALA A 104 3.64 8.60 -0.38
C ALA A 104 2.41 8.45 -1.29
N ALA A 105 1.49 7.55 -0.94
CA ALA A 105 0.24 7.37 -1.68
C ALA A 105 -0.68 8.60 -1.59
N ALA A 106 -0.72 9.29 -0.44
CA ALA A 106 -1.46 10.53 -0.27
C ALA A 106 -0.86 11.67 -1.11
N LEU A 107 0.46 11.81 -1.15
CA LEU A 107 1.14 12.78 -2.02
C LEU A 107 0.85 12.51 -3.50
N LEU A 108 0.88 11.24 -3.92
CA LEU A 108 0.47 10.84 -5.27
C LEU A 108 -0.99 11.21 -5.54
N MET A 109 -1.88 10.99 -4.58
CA MET A 109 -3.30 11.34 -4.68
C MET A 109 -3.48 12.85 -4.89
N VAL A 110 -2.79 13.69 -4.10
CA VAL A 110 -2.79 15.15 -4.27
C VAL A 110 -2.29 15.53 -5.67
N GLY A 111 -1.18 14.93 -6.13
CA GLY A 111 -0.66 15.16 -7.48
C GLY A 111 -1.67 14.83 -8.58
N LEU A 112 -2.42 13.73 -8.43
CA LEU A 112 -3.47 13.34 -9.38
C LEU A 112 -4.67 14.30 -9.39
N LEU A 113 -5.05 14.83 -8.22
CA LEU A 113 -6.12 15.81 -8.07
C LEU A 113 -5.76 17.17 -8.70
N LEU A 114 -4.51 17.61 -8.52
CA LEU A 114 -4.01 18.86 -9.09
C LEU A 114 -3.73 18.76 -10.60
N SER A 115 -3.45 17.55 -11.09
CA SER A 115 -3.23 17.32 -12.52
C SER A 115 -4.54 17.44 -13.29
N ARG A 116 -4.65 18.45 -14.17
CA ARG A 116 -5.79 18.60 -15.08
C ARG A 116 -5.89 17.40 -16.04
N PRO A 117 -7.10 16.91 -16.37
CA PRO A 117 -7.26 15.92 -17.41
C PRO A 117 -6.74 16.50 -18.74
N GLN A 118 -5.77 15.84 -19.37
CA GLN A 118 -5.41 16.20 -20.74
C GLN A 118 -6.60 15.91 -21.66
N PRO A 119 -6.99 16.86 -22.54
CA PRO A 119 -7.98 16.57 -23.56
C PRO A 119 -7.48 15.42 -24.42
N THR A 120 -8.30 14.36 -24.54
CA THR A 120 -8.03 13.28 -25.47
C THR A 120 -8.00 13.87 -26.87
N SER A 121 -6.85 13.84 -27.55
CA SER A 121 -6.81 14.29 -28.94
C SER A 121 -7.83 13.47 -29.75
N PRO A 122 -8.64 14.09 -30.62
CA PRO A 122 -9.43 13.35 -31.58
C PRO A 122 -8.47 12.45 -32.36
N ARG A 123 -8.81 11.17 -32.48
CA ARG A 123 -8.15 10.24 -33.40
C ARG A 123 -8.77 10.37 -34.77
#